data_AF-A0A836VAE0-F1
#
_entry.id   AF-A0A836VAE0-F1
#
_cell.length_a   1.000
_cell.length_b   1.000
_cell.length_c   1.000
_cell.angle_alpha   90.00
_cell.angle_beta   90.00
_cell.angle_gamma   90.00
#
_symmetry.space_group_name_H-M   'P 1'
#
loop_
_entity.id
_entity.type
_entity.pdbx_description
1 polymer ?
#
loop_
_entity_poly.entity_id
_entity_poly.type
_entity_poly.pdbx_seq_one_letter_code
_entity_poly.pdbx_strand_id
1 'polypeptide(L)' 'MTLLPDRSEGAMQKQHRMTLGLTIAALAFIGSSSPDTDRDAPLPNILFILADDLGYGDVGGYNSESKVPTPHLDQFAS' A
#
# COMPACT_ATOMS: atom_id res chain seq x y z
N MET A 1 27.45 -49.56 -32.16
CA MET A 1 26.15 -49.68 -31.47
C MET A 1 26.15 -48.71 -30.29
N THR A 2 26.04 -47.42 -30.56
CA THR A 2 25.96 -46.41 -29.49
C THR A 2 24.95 -45.38 -29.96
N LEU A 3 23.82 -45.33 -29.27
CA LEU A 3 22.64 -44.52 -29.62
C LEU A 3 23.04 -43.04 -29.62
N LEU A 4 22.77 -42.35 -30.73
CA LEU A 4 22.88 -40.89 -30.81
C LEU A 4 21.88 -40.28 -29.82
N PRO A 5 22.26 -39.26 -29.03
CA PRO A 5 21.32 -38.61 -28.13
C PRO A 5 20.24 -37.89 -28.96
N ASP A 6 18.99 -38.18 -28.64
CA ASP A 6 17.84 -37.56 -29.30
C ASP A 6 17.88 -36.04 -29.10
N ARG A 7 17.90 -35.33 -30.21
CA ARG A 7 18.06 -33.87 -30.32
C ARG A 7 16.75 -33.13 -29.97
N SER A 8 15.71 -33.86 -29.55
CA SER A 8 14.37 -33.36 -29.29
C SER A 8 14.18 -32.69 -27.92
N GLU A 9 15.00 -33.00 -26.91
CA GLU A 9 14.77 -32.51 -25.52
C GLU A 9 15.13 -31.03 -25.30
N GLY A 10 16.09 -30.49 -26.07
CA GLY A 10 16.56 -29.12 -25.90
C GLY A 10 15.59 -28.02 -26.38
N ALA A 11 14.63 -28.37 -27.25
CA ALA A 11 13.70 -27.41 -27.84
C ALA A 11 12.54 -27.07 -26.89
N MET A 12 12.04 -28.04 -26.12
CA MET A 12 10.88 -27.88 -25.24
C MET A 12 11.16 -27.00 -24.00
N GLN A 13 12.41 -27.01 -23.51
CA GLN A 13 12.82 -26.21 -22.35
C GLN A 13 13.11 -24.75 -22.68
N LYS A 14 13.50 -24.45 -23.93
CA LYS A 14 13.76 -23.06 -24.37
C LYS A 14 12.45 -22.30 -24.63
N GLN A 15 11.40 -22.99 -25.09
CA GLN A 15 10.08 -22.40 -25.31
C GLN A 15 9.36 -22.05 -24.00
N HIS A 16 9.38 -22.92 -22.98
CA HIS A 16 8.78 -22.60 -21.67
C HIS A 16 9.44 -21.41 -20.96
N ARG A 17 10.77 -21.28 -21.06
CA ARG A 17 11.54 -20.15 -20.47
C ARG A 17 11.29 -18.84 -21.22
N MET A 18 11.09 -18.88 -22.54
CA MET A 18 10.74 -17.70 -23.35
C MET A 18 9.29 -17.26 -23.12
N THR A 19 8.32 -18.19 -23.04
CA THR A 19 6.91 -17.84 -22.85
C THR A 19 6.62 -17.32 -21.44
N LEU A 20 7.32 -17.85 -20.41
CA LEU A 20 7.22 -17.34 -19.03
C LEU A 20 7.81 -15.92 -18.87
N GLY A 21 8.90 -15.60 -19.57
CA GLY A 21 9.47 -14.24 -19.57
C GLY A 21 8.57 -13.21 -20.25
N LEU A 22 7.88 -13.60 -21.33
CA LEU A 22 6.97 -12.73 -22.07
C LEU A 22 5.66 -12.45 -21.31
N THR A 23 5.18 -13.41 -20.51
CA THR A 23 3.99 -13.23 -19.65
C THR A 23 4.27 -12.33 -18.45
N ILE A 24 5.46 -12.43 -17.84
CA ILE A 24 5.87 -11.54 -16.74
C ILE A 24 6.02 -10.09 -17.23
N ALA A 25 6.58 -9.88 -18.43
CA ALA A 25 6.72 -8.55 -19.02
C ALA A 25 5.36 -7.91 -19.37
N ALA A 26 4.38 -8.70 -19.81
CA ALA A 26 3.02 -8.21 -20.09
C ALA A 26 2.26 -7.81 -18.82
N LEU A 27 2.46 -8.53 -17.71
CA LEU A 27 1.84 -8.21 -16.42
C LEU A 27 2.41 -6.93 -15.80
N ALA A 28 3.68 -6.62 -16.06
CA ALA A 28 4.33 -5.40 -15.60
C ALA A 28 3.85 -4.13 -16.35
N PHE A 29 3.27 -4.26 -17.55
CA PHE A 29 2.90 -3.13 -18.38
C PHE A 29 1.47 -2.59 -18.14
N ILE A 30 0.60 -3.37 -17.48
CA ILE A 30 -0.80 -3.00 -17.25
C ILE A 30 -0.97 -2.03 -16.05
N GLY A 31 0.08 -1.81 -15.24
CA GLY A 31 -0.01 -1.05 -13.99
C GLY A 31 0.15 0.48 -14.06
N SER A 32 0.37 1.10 -15.24
CA SER A 32 0.89 2.47 -15.32
C SER A 32 -0.14 3.57 -15.64
N SER A 33 -1.43 3.35 -15.42
CA SER A 33 -2.43 4.43 -15.53
C SER A 33 -2.75 5.00 -14.14
N SER A 34 -1.99 6.00 -13.70
CA SER A 34 -2.40 6.85 -12.58
C SER A 34 -3.47 7.83 -13.08
N PRO A 35 -4.74 7.72 -12.65
CA PRO A 35 -5.72 8.75 -12.96
C PRO A 35 -5.31 10.04 -12.27
N ASP A 36 -5.00 11.05 -13.07
CA ASP A 36 -4.68 12.41 -12.63
C ASP A 36 -6.00 13.14 -12.29
N THR A 37 -6.77 12.56 -11.37
CA THR A 37 -8.08 13.05 -10.93
C THR A 37 -7.95 13.62 -9.54
N ASP A 38 -7.32 14.80 -9.39
CA ASP A 38 -7.56 15.62 -8.18
C ASP A 38 -7.06 17.07 -8.25
N ARG A 39 -6.95 17.67 -9.44
CA ARG A 39 -6.44 19.06 -9.55
C ARG A 39 -7.43 20.14 -9.11
N ASP A 40 -8.71 19.82 -9.01
CA ASP A 40 -9.79 20.76 -8.66
C ASP A 40 -10.50 20.42 -7.34
N ALA A 41 -10.03 19.43 -6.57
CA ALA A 41 -10.59 19.23 -5.24
C ALA A 41 -10.22 20.43 -4.34
N PRO A 42 -11.20 21.02 -3.64
CA PRO A 42 -10.89 22.06 -2.67
C PRO A 42 -9.94 21.49 -1.63
N LEU A 43 -8.87 22.23 -1.34
CA LEU A 43 -7.91 21.84 -0.32
C LEU A 43 -8.63 21.70 1.03
N PRO A 44 -8.26 20.70 1.85
CA PRO A 44 -8.82 20.59 3.19
C PRO A 44 -8.42 21.80 4.03
N ASN A 45 -9.33 22.23 4.92
CA ASN A 45 -9.00 23.22 5.94
C ASN A 45 -8.13 22.55 7.02
N ILE A 46 -6.99 23.15 7.34
CA ILE A 46 -6.10 22.65 8.39
C ILE A 46 -6.30 23.50 9.64
N LEU A 47 -6.75 22.88 10.72
CA LEU A 47 -6.93 23.51 12.04
C LEU A 47 -5.90 22.95 13.02
N PHE A 48 -4.97 23.79 13.48
CA PHE A 48 -4.05 23.45 14.55
C PHE A 48 -4.60 23.95 15.89
N ILE A 49 -4.76 23.05 16.85
CA ILE A 49 -5.14 23.37 18.22
C ILE A 49 -3.97 22.96 19.11
N LEU A 50 -3.39 23.93 19.81
CA LEU A 50 -2.32 23.70 20.79
C LEU A 50 -2.87 23.93 22.19
N ALA A 51 -2.64 22.96 23.07
CA ALA A 51 -2.89 23.10 24.49
C ALA A 51 -1.55 23.15 25.22
N ASP A 52 -1.41 24.12 26.12
CA ASP A 52 -0.24 24.23 27.00
C ASP A 52 -0.38 23.23 28.16
N ASP A 53 0.74 22.63 28.56
CA ASP A 53 0.84 21.67 29.67
C ASP A 53 -0.15 20.48 29.67
N LEU A 54 -0.81 20.17 28.55
CA LEU A 54 -1.72 19.03 28.46
C LEU A 54 -0.93 17.72 28.43
N GLY A 55 -1.07 16.92 29.48
CA GLY A 55 -0.46 15.61 29.58
C GLY A 55 -1.17 14.59 28.68
N TYR A 56 -0.40 13.60 28.19
CA TYR A 56 -0.95 12.52 27.36
C TYR A 56 -2.07 11.73 28.08
N GLY A 57 -1.94 11.54 29.39
CA GLY A 57 -2.91 10.80 30.21
C GLY A 57 -4.16 11.60 30.60
N ASP A 58 -4.24 12.88 30.25
CA ASP A 58 -5.37 13.75 30.61
C ASP A 58 -6.52 13.65 29.61
N VAL A 59 -6.27 13.16 28.39
CA VAL A 59 -7.30 12.98 27.37
C VAL A 59 -7.92 11.59 27.49
N GLY A 60 -9.23 11.53 27.67
CA GLY A 60 -10.01 10.30 27.84
C GLY A 60 -9.81 9.31 26.69
N GLY A 61 -9.77 9.81 25.45
CA GLY A 61 -9.49 8.99 24.25
C GLY A 61 -8.14 8.25 24.27
N TYR A 62 -7.18 8.67 25.08
CA TYR A 62 -5.88 7.99 25.24
C TYR A 62 -5.72 7.28 26.59
N ASN A 63 -6.56 7.59 27.58
CA ASN A 63 -6.53 6.99 28.91
C ASN A 63 -7.95 6.88 29.48
N SER A 64 -8.48 5.66 29.58
CA SER A 64 -9.84 5.40 30.11
C SER A 64 -10.00 5.79 31.58
N GLU A 65 -8.89 5.83 32.34
CA GLU A 65 -8.85 6.25 33.74
C GLU A 65 -8.48 7.74 33.89
N SER A 66 -8.57 8.54 32.82
CA SER A 66 -8.34 9.98 32.90
C SER A 66 -9.27 10.61 33.92
N LYS A 67 -8.70 11.51 34.74
CA LYS A 67 -9.43 12.21 35.78
C LYS A 67 -10.22 13.41 35.24
N VAL A 68 -9.88 13.88 34.04
CA VAL A 68 -10.49 15.05 33.42
C VAL A 68 -11.38 14.57 32.27
N PRO A 69 -12.70 14.84 32.30
CA PRO A 69 -13.58 14.49 31.20
C PRO A 69 -13.32 15.39 29.99
N THR A 70 -13.00 14.80 28.83
CA THR A 70 -12.67 15.50 27.59
C THR A 70 -13.62 15.18 26.43
N PRO A 71 -14.96 15.31 26.61
CA PRO A 71 -15.94 14.72 25.68
C PRO A 71 -15.82 15.20 24.23
N HIS A 72 -15.39 16.45 23.98
CA HIS A 72 -15.19 16.95 22.61
C HIS A 72 -13.90 16.42 21.99
N LEU A 73 -12.82 16.26 22.76
CA LEU A 73 -11.58 15.66 22.26
C LEU A 73 -11.78 14.15 22.02
N ASP A 74 -12.55 13.49 22.88
CA ASP A 74 -12.87 12.07 22.74
C ASP A 74 -13.67 11.81 21.46
N GLN A 75 -14.60 12.71 21.09
CA GLN A 75 -15.32 12.67 19.82
C GLN A 75 -14.43 12.92 18.59
N PHE A 76 -13.34 13.68 18.73
CA PHE A 76 -12.36 13.84 17.64
C PHE A 76 -11.48 12.60 17.44
N ALA A 77 -11.35 11.74 18.46
CA ALA A 77 -10.51 10.54 18.43
C ALA A 77 -11.25 9.25 18.01
N SER A 78 -12.58 9.28 17.95
CA SER A 78 -13.45 8.12 17.67
C SER A 78 -13.64 7.78 16.20
#